data_AF-A0A1D7V3E8-F1
#
_entry.id   AF-A0A1D7V3E8-F1
#
_cell.length_a   1.000
_cell.length_b   1.000
_cell.length_c   1.000
_cell.angle_alpha   90.00
_cell.angle_beta   90.00
_cell.angle_gamma   90.00
#
_symmetry.space_group_name_H-M   'P 1'
#
loop_
_entity.id
_entity.type
_entity.pdbx_description
1 polymer ?
#
loop_
_entity_poly.entity_id
_entity_poly.type
_entity_poly.pdbx_seq_one_letter_code
_entity_poly.pdbx_strand_id
1 'polypeptide(L)'
;MDRKNLENISTSIGVISLFVMTIAGILMFADVLFKLDLLPERWEKVGFLLIGIFFVLSVASVLVSIMLNISIIALSINDFLSLKKKDEHKDSD
;
A
#
# COMPACT_ATOMS: atom_id res chain seq x y z
N MET A 1 -13.54 1.88 13.94
CA MET A 1 -13.15 2.04 12.52
C MET A 1 -13.06 0.66 11.91
N ASP A 2 -13.81 0.39 10.85
CA ASP A 2 -13.87 -0.95 10.26
C ASP A 2 -12.58 -1.31 9.51
N ARG A 3 -12.17 -2.58 9.58
CA ARG A 3 -10.95 -3.06 8.90
C ARG A 3 -10.99 -2.80 7.39
N LYS A 4 -12.15 -2.95 6.77
CA LYS A 4 -12.37 -2.64 5.34
C LYS A 4 -12.16 -1.15 5.03
N ASN A 5 -12.52 -0.26 5.95
CA ASN A 5 -12.23 1.17 5.81
C ASN A 5 -10.73 1.44 5.98
N LEU A 6 -10.04 0.76 6.90
CA LEU A 6 -8.60 0.88 7.07
C LEU A 6 -7.83 0.40 5.82
N GLU A 7 -8.25 -0.71 5.23
CA GLU A 7 -7.68 -1.25 3.99
C GLU A 7 -7.88 -0.29 2.81
N ASN A 8 -9.09 0.25 2.66
CA ASN A 8 -9.40 1.24 1.62
C ASN A 8 -8.59 2.52 1.79
N ILE A 9 -8.48 3.04 3.02
CA ILE A 9 -7.70 4.26 3.31
C ILE A 9 -6.21 4.01 3.05
N SER A 10 -5.66 2.90 3.57
CA SER A 10 -4.26 2.53 3.37
C SER A 10 -3.96 2.43 1.87
N THR A 11 -4.72 1.61 1.15
CA THR A 11 -4.56 1.40 -0.29
C THR A 11 -4.69 2.71 -1.07
N SER A 12 -5.65 3.57 -0.72
CA SER A 12 -5.83 4.87 -1.36
C SER A 12 -4.63 5.81 -1.12
N ILE A 13 -4.09 5.86 0.11
CA ILE A 13 -2.86 6.61 0.43
C ILE A 13 -1.67 6.08 -0.37
N GLY A 14 -1.53 4.76 -0.48
CA GLY A 14 -0.47 4.12 -1.27
C GLY A 14 -0.57 4.45 -2.76
N VAL A 15 -1.77 4.38 -3.34
CA VAL A 15 -2.01 4.73 -4.76
C VAL A 15 -1.71 6.20 -5.03
N ILE A 16 -2.18 7.11 -4.17
CA ILE A 16 -1.91 8.55 -4.31
C ILE A 16 -0.40 8.82 -4.19
N SER A 17 0.28 8.18 -3.23
CA SER A 17 1.71 8.34 -3.03
C SER A 17 2.53 7.85 -4.23
N LEU A 18 2.15 6.69 -4.79
CA LEU A 18 2.75 6.16 -6.02
C LEU A 18 2.52 7.09 -7.20
N PHE A 19 1.30 7.60 -7.37
CA PHE A 19 0.96 8.52 -8.46
C PHE A 19 1.81 9.80 -8.41
N VAL A 20 1.94 10.41 -7.22
CA VAL A 20 2.79 11.60 -7.03
C VAL A 20 4.25 11.29 -7.31
N MET A 21 4.77 10.15 -6.85
CA MET A 21 6.14 9.72 -7.16
C MET A 21 6.36 9.47 -8.65
N THR A 22 5.39 8.88 -9.35
CA THR A 22 5.51 8.64 -10.79
C THR A 22 5.61 9.96 -11.56
N ILE A 23 4.75 10.93 -11.24
CA ILE A 23 4.82 12.26 -11.86
C ILE A 23 6.15 12.94 -11.54
N ALA A 24 6.55 12.95 -10.25
CA ALA A 24 7.81 13.56 -9.83
C ALA A 24 9.03 12.90 -10.51
N GLY A 25 9.03 11.57 -10.60
CA GLY A 25 10.07 10.80 -11.27
C GLY A 25 10.16 11.10 -12.77
N ILE A 26 9.02 11.22 -13.46
CA ILE A 26 9.00 11.61 -14.88
C ILE A 26 9.54 13.03 -15.06
N LEU A 27 9.15 13.99 -14.22
CA LEU A 27 9.62 15.37 -14.29
C LEU A 27 11.14 15.46 -14.05
N MET A 28 11.66 14.78 -13.02
CA MET A 28 13.11 14.72 -12.76
C MET A 28 13.85 14.04 -13.91
N PHE A 29 13.32 12.94 -14.45
CA PHE A 29 13.94 12.23 -15.56
C PHE A 29 13.99 13.08 -16.83
N ALA A 30 12.90 13.79 -17.15
CA ALA A 30 12.84 14.72 -18.26
C ALA A 30 13.82 15.88 -18.09
N ASP A 31 13.93 16.43 -16.87
CA ASP A 31 14.86 17.50 -16.57
C ASP A 31 16.32 17.10 -16.80
N VAL A 32 16.71 15.90 -16.34
CA VAL A 32 18.07 15.36 -16.55
C VAL A 32 18.33 15.06 -18.02
N LEU A 33 17.37 14.48 -18.74
CA LEU A 33 17.56 14.10 -20.15
C LEU A 33 17.66 15.31 -21.08
N PHE A 34 16.76 16.28 -20.88
CA PHE A 34 16.63 17.43 -21.78
C PHE A 34 17.37 18.68 -21.26
N LYS A 35 17.98 18.61 -20.07
CA LYS A 35 18.66 19.73 -19.40
C LYS A 35 17.78 20.97 -19.34
N LEU A 36 16.51 20.77 -18.97
CA LEU A 36 15.49 21.83 -19.00
C LEU A 36 15.64 22.82 -17.85
N ASP A 37 16.43 22.47 -16.82
CA ASP A 37 16.66 23.25 -15.60
C ASP A 37 15.35 23.60 -14.88
N LEU A 38 14.44 22.62 -14.83
CA LEU A 38 13.07 22.74 -14.30
C LEU A 38 13.06 22.85 -12.77
N LEU A 39 14.08 22.34 -12.09
CA LEU A 39 14.14 22.28 -10.64
C LEU A 39 15.35 23.07 -10.11
N PRO A 40 15.13 24.29 -9.55
CA PRO A 40 16.21 25.04 -8.91
C PRO A 40 16.86 24.25 -7.77
N GLU A 41 18.17 24.37 -7.54
CA GLU A 41 18.94 23.59 -6.54
C GLU A 41 18.29 23.47 -5.14
N ARG A 42 17.55 24.51 -4.69
CA ARG A 42 16.81 24.47 -3.41
C ARG A 42 15.64 23.49 -3.43
N TRP A 43 14.94 23.39 -4.55
CA TRP A 43 13.82 22.47 -4.76
C TRP A 43 14.30 21.05 -4.99
N GLU A 44 15.51 20.85 -5.51
CA GLU A 44 16.08 19.52 -5.72
C GLU A 44 16.24 18.78 -4.39
N LYS A 45 16.81 19.43 -3.36
CA LYS A 45 16.98 18.83 -2.03
C LYS A 45 15.65 18.54 -1.32
N VAL A 46 14.71 19.47 -1.40
CA VAL A 46 13.38 19.32 -0.77
C VAL A 46 12.54 18.28 -1.52
N GLY A 47 12.62 18.26 -2.85
CA GLY A 47 11.95 17.30 -3.72
C GLY A 47 12.46 15.89 -3.48
N PHE A 48 13.77 15.70 -3.29
CA PHE A 48 14.35 14.40 -2.96
C PHE A 48 13.85 13.87 -1.61
N LEU A 49 13.77 14.74 -0.60
CA LEU A 49 13.20 14.40 0.71
C LEU A 49 11.72 13.98 0.58
N LEU A 50 10.91 14.75 -0.16
CA LEU A 50 9.50 14.45 -0.39
C LEU A 50 9.30 13.11 -1.11
N ILE A 51 10.08 12.85 -2.16
CA ILE A 51 10.05 11.56 -2.86
C ILE A 51 10.37 10.41 -1.89
N GLY A 52 11.37 10.58 -1.03
CA GLY A 52 11.71 9.60 0.01
C GLY A 52 10.55 9.33 0.96
N ILE A 53 9.83 10.37 1.40
CA ILE A 53 8.65 10.22 2.26
C ILE A 53 7.53 9.47 1.53
N PHE A 54 7.19 9.85 0.30
CA PHE A 54 6.17 9.16 -0.50
C PHE A 54 6.54 7.70 -0.79
N PHE A 55 7.83 7.42 -0.97
CA PHE A 55 8.33 6.06 -1.14
C PHE A 55 8.06 5.21 0.10
N VAL A 56 8.46 5.71 1.28
CA VAL A 56 8.21 5.02 2.55
C VAL A 56 6.72 4.82 2.79
N LEU A 57 5.88 5.84 2.54
CA LEU A 57 4.43 5.73 2.66
C LEU A 57 3.84 4.68 1.72
N SER A 58 4.33 4.60 0.48
CA SER A 58 3.88 3.61 -0.50
C SER A 58 4.23 2.19 -0.07
N VAL A 59 5.47 1.96 0.36
CA VAL A 59 5.92 0.64 0.86
C VAL A 59 5.13 0.25 2.12
N ALA A 60 4.98 1.17 3.07
CA ALA A 60 4.21 0.93 4.28
C ALA A 60 2.75 0.59 3.98
N SER A 61 2.12 1.31 3.04
CA SER A 61 0.76 1.01 2.57
C SER A 61 0.65 -0.42 2.03
N VAL A 62 1.59 -0.85 1.19
CA VAL A 62 1.58 -2.22 0.64
C VAL A 62 1.71 -3.26 1.76
N LEU A 63 2.60 -3.04 2.73
CA LEU A 63 2.75 -3.93 3.88
C LEU A 63 1.47 -4.03 4.72
N VAL A 64 0.80 -2.90 4.96
CA VAL A 64 -0.49 -2.87 5.67
C VAL A 64 -1.56 -3.62 4.89
N SER A 65 -1.65 -3.41 3.57
CA SER A 65 -2.61 -4.14 2.72
C SER A 65 -2.33 -5.65 2.71
N ILE A 66 -1.07 -6.07 2.66
CA ILE A 66 -0.69 -7.49 2.78
C ILE A 66 -1.10 -8.06 4.14
N MET A 67 -0.81 -7.36 5.23
CA MET A 67 -1.18 -7.79 6.59
C MET A 67 -2.69 -7.96 6.75
N LEU A 68 -3.47 -7.01 6.23
CA LEU A 68 -4.93 -7.08 6.27
C LEU A 68 -5.46 -8.25 5.44
N ASN A 69 -4.92 -8.46 4.23
CA ASN A 69 -5.28 -9.60 3.37
C ASN A 69 -4.98 -10.95 4.02
N ILE A 70 -3.80 -11.10 4.64
CA ILE A 70 -3.43 -12.33 5.37
C ILE A 70 -4.38 -12.55 6.55
N SER A 71 -4.74 -11.49 7.29
CA SER A 71 -5.67 -11.60 8.41
C SER A 71 -7.06 -12.07 7.97
N ILE A 72 -7.53 -11.68 6.78
CA ILE A 72 -8.80 -12.16 6.22
C ILE A 72 -8.71 -13.65 5.91
N ILE A 73 -7.64 -14.08 5.25
CA ILE A 73 -7.45 -15.49 4.91
C ILE A 73 -7.42 -16.36 6.18
N ALA A 74 -6.69 -15.93 7.21
CA ALA A 74 -6.59 -16.67 8.47
C ALA A 74 -7.95 -16.82 9.17
N LEU A 75 -8.77 -15.76 9.21
CA LEU A 75 -10.12 -15.80 9.76
C LEU A 75 -11.03 -16.74 8.96
N SER A 76 -11.01 -16.63 7.62
CA SER A 76 -11.81 -17.49 6.74
C SER A 76 -11.44 -18.97 6.88
N ILE A 77 -10.15 -19.29 7.02
CA ILE A 77 -9.69 -20.68 7.27
C ILE A 77 -10.20 -21.18 8.61
N ASN A 78 -10.10 -20.36 9.66
CA ASN A 78 -10.58 -20.73 10.99
C ASN A 78 -12.10 -21.01 10.99
N ASP A 79 -12.87 -20.15 10.32
CA ASP A 79 -14.31 -20.33 10.21
C ASP A 79 -14.66 -21.62 9.45
N PHE A 80 -13.97 -21.91 8.34
CA PHE A 80 -14.16 -23.15 7.58
C PHE A 80 -13.84 -24.41 8.41
N LEU A 81 -12.73 -24.39 9.16
CA LEU A 81 -12.35 -25.50 10.05
C LEU A 81 -13.37 -25.68 11.18
N SER A 82 -13.92 -24.58 11.71
CA SER A 82 -14.94 -24.63 12.76
C SER A 82 -16.25 -25.24 12.28
N LEU A 83 -16.66 -24.96 11.03
CA LEU A 83 -17.83 -25.54 10.39
C LEU A 83 -17.64 -27.03 10.14
N LYS A 84 -16.51 -27.43 9.54
CA LYS A 84 -16.18 -28.84 9.30
C LYS A 84 -16.22 -29.67 10.58
N LYS A 85 -15.68 -29.14 11.69
CA LYS A 85 -15.72 -29.81 13.00
C LYS A 85 -17.14 -29.98 13.55
N LYS A 86 -18.03 -29.02 13.25
CA LYS A 86 -19.43 -29.06 13.71
C LYS A 86 -20.25 -30.09 12.92
N ASP A 87 -19.94 -30.27 11.64
CA ASP A 87 -20.60 -31.26 10.79
C ASP A 87 -20.17 -32.70 11.15
N GLU A 88 -18.87 -32.94 11.40
CA GLU A 88 -18.38 -34.25 11.87
C GLU A 88 -19.01 -34.69 13.21
N HIS A 89 -19.35 -33.74 14.08
CA HIS A 89 -19.98 -34.06 15.36
C HIS A 89 -21.48 -34.40 15.24
N LYS A 90 -22.16 -33.94 14.17
CA LYS A 90 -23.57 -34.26 13.90
C LYS A 90 -23.78 -35.61 13.24
N ASP A 91 -22.81 -36.09 12.47
CA ASP A 91 -22.86 -37.43 11.84
C ASP A 91 -22.46 -38.56 12.81
N SER A 92 -22.04 -38.22 14.03
CA SER A 92 -21.61 -39.17 15.07
C SER A 92 -22.67 -39.45 16.15
N ASP A 93 -23.82 -38.78 16.09
CA ASP A 93 -25.00 -38.95 16.97
C ASP A 93 -26.17 -39.60 16.20
#